data_AF-A0A942SBS8-F1
#
_entry.id   AF-A0A942SBS8-F1
#
_cell.length_a   1.000
_cell.length_b   1.000
_cell.length_c   1.000
_cell.angle_alpha   90.00
_cell.angle_beta   90.00
_cell.angle_gamma   90.00
#
_symmetry.space_group_name_H-M   'P 1'
#
loop_
_entity.id
_entity.type
_entity.pdbx_description
1 polymer ?
#
loop_
_entity_poly.entity_id
_entity_poly.type
_entity_poly.pdbx_seq_one_letter_code
_entity_poly.pdbx_strand_id
1 'polypeptide(L)' 'AELEEWVNKAIELMPDKVQAYQKGKKGLIGLFVGEVKKMSKGKADPKIVTELLEQKLNA' A
#
# COMPACT_ATOMS: atom_id res chain seq x y z
N ALA A 1 -8.52 6.00 -10.60
CA ALA A 1 -7.54 5.12 -11.26
C ALA A 1 -7.59 3.75 -10.58
N GLU A 2 -7.67 2.63 -11.31
CA GLU A 2 -7.81 1.28 -10.71
C GLU A 2 -6.72 0.98 -9.65
N LEU A 3 -5.53 1.57 -9.81
CA LEU A 3 -4.41 1.48 -8.87
C LEU A 3 -4.73 2.04 -7.49
N GLU A 4 -5.32 3.24 -7.43
CA GLU A 4 -5.69 3.89 -6.17
C GLU A 4 -6.75 3.10 -5.42
N GLU A 5 -7.69 2.46 -6.13
CA GLU A 5 -8.69 1.60 -5.50
C GLU A 5 -8.05 0.38 -4.83
N TRP A 6 -7.07 -0.26 -5.48
CA TRP A 6 -6.35 -1.38 -4.86
C TRP A 6 -5.51 -0.93 -3.66
N VAL A 7 -4.86 0.23 -3.75
CA VAL A 7 -4.10 0.81 -2.65
C VAL A 7 -5.01 1.13 -1.47
N ASN A 8 -6.13 1.83 -1.70
CA ASN A 8 -7.12 2.12 -0.66
C ASN A 8 -7.65 0.83 -0.04
N LYS A 9 -8.04 -0.17 -0.85
CA LYS A 9 -8.49 -1.47 -0.34
C LYS A 9 -7.43 -2.17 0.50
N ALA A 10 -6.16 -2.15 0.10
CA ALA A 10 -5.09 -2.78 0.85
C ALA A 10 -4.84 -2.09 2.21
N ILE A 11 -4.99 -0.77 2.26
CA ILE A 11 -4.92 0.04 3.48
C ILE A 11 -6.13 -0.26 4.38
N GLU A 12 -7.35 -0.25 3.84
CA GLU A 12 -8.60 -0.54 4.55
C GLU A 12 -8.67 -1.98 5.06
N LEU A 13 -8.06 -2.94 4.36
CA LEU A 13 -7.95 -4.33 4.79
C LEU A 13 -6.94 -4.54 5.92
N MET A 14 -6.01 -3.62 6.11
CA MET A 14 -4.91 -3.76 7.08
C MET A 14 -4.67 -2.49 7.91
N PRO A 15 -5.69 -1.95 8.60
CA PRO A 15 -5.57 -0.72 9.37
C PRO A 15 -4.52 -0.83 10.49
N ASP A 16 -4.37 -2.00 11.12
CA ASP A 16 -3.32 -2.25 12.12
C ASP A 16 -1.90 -2.03 11.57
N LYS A 17 -1.68 -2.41 10.31
CA LYS A 17 -0.37 -2.27 9.65
C LYS A 17 -0.13 -0.84 9.20
N VAL A 18 -1.19 -0.11 8.84
CA VAL A 18 -1.13 1.33 8.54
C VAL A 18 -0.67 2.07 9.78
N GLN A 19 -1.30 1.82 10.93
CA GLN A 19 -0.89 2.43 12.19
C GLN A 19 0.54 2.05 12.58
N ALA A 20 0.94 0.78 12.39
CA ALA A 20 2.29 0.36 12.67
C ALA A 20 3.32 1.04 11.74
N TYR A 21 2.98 1.25 10.46
CA TYR A 21 3.80 1.99 9.51
C TYR A 21 3.96 3.45 9.95
N GLN A 22 2.86 4.11 10.29
CA GLN A 22 2.84 5.49 10.81
C GLN A 22 3.63 5.64 12.12
N LYS A 23 3.64 4.61 12.98
CA LYS A 23 4.48 4.55 14.18
C LYS A 23 5.98 4.39 13.89
N GLY A 24 6.40 4.34 12.63
CA GLY A 24 7.79 4.25 12.21
C GLY A 24 8.22 2.89 11.67
N LYS A 25 7.33 1.89 11.57
CA LYS A 25 7.65 0.61 10.90
C LYS A 25 7.57 0.74 9.38
N LYS A 26 8.49 1.51 8.80
CA LYS A 26 8.60 1.71 7.34
C LYS A 26 8.74 0.41 6.54
N GLY A 27 9.26 -0.67 7.15
CA GLY A 27 9.36 -1.98 6.52
C GLY A 27 8.02 -2.63 6.15
N LEU A 28 6.88 -2.12 6.64
CA LEU A 28 5.56 -2.64 6.28
C LEU A 28 5.14 -2.26 4.85
N ILE A 29 5.78 -1.26 4.24
CA ILE A 29 5.39 -0.82 2.90
C ILE A 29 5.56 -1.90 1.84
N GLY A 30 6.62 -2.71 1.93
CA GLY A 30 6.83 -3.83 1.02
C GLY A 30 5.70 -4.88 1.09
N LEU A 31 5.04 -4.99 2.25
CA LEU A 31 3.90 -5.89 2.45
C LEU A 31 2.65 -5.35 1.75
N PHE A 32 2.39 -4.05 1.86
CA PHE A 32 1.30 -3.40 1.12
C PHE A 32 1.53 -3.44 -0.39
N VAL A 33 2.75 -3.18 -0.85
CA VAL A 33 3.13 -3.28 -2.28
C VAL A 33 2.86 -4.69 -2.80
N GLY A 34 3.21 -5.72 -2.03
CA GLY A 34 2.94 -7.12 -2.36
C GLY A 34 1.44 -7.42 -2.49
N GLU A 35 0.62 -6.95 -1.54
CA GLU A 35 -0.83 -7.16 -1.56
C GLU A 35 -1.49 -6.41 -2.73
N VAL A 36 -1.12 -5.16 -2.99
CA VAL A 36 -1.63 -4.39 -4.14
C VAL A 36 -1.22 -5.04 -5.46
N LYS A 37 0.01 -5.54 -5.57
CA LYS A 37 0.49 -6.28 -6.76
C LYS A 37 -0.31 -7.56 -6.96
N LYS A 38 -0.68 -8.26 -5.89
CA LYS A 38 -1.51 -9.47 -5.92
C LYS A 38 -2.95 -9.15 -6.36
N MET A 39 -3.56 -8.10 -5.79
CA MET A 39 -4.91 -7.65 -6.16
C MET A 39 -5.00 -7.20 -7.61
N SER A 40 -4.00 -6.44 -8.07
CA SER A 40 -3.90 -5.97 -9.44
C SER A 40 -3.53 -7.07 -10.44
N LYS A 41 -3.31 -8.32 -9.99
CA LYS A 41 -2.81 -9.44 -10.81
C LYS A 41 -1.54 -9.09 -11.59
N GLY A 42 -0.64 -8.32 -10.97
CA GLY A 42 0.60 -7.86 -11.58
C GLY A 42 0.44 -6.68 -12.55
N LYS A 43 -0.75 -6.08 -12.67
CA LYS A 43 -0.94 -4.84 -13.43
C LYS A 43 -0.38 -3.61 -12.71
N ALA A 44 -0.26 -3.65 -11.38
CA ALA A 44 0.23 -2.52 -10.62
C ALA A 44 1.76 -2.45 -10.65
N ASP A 45 2.26 -1.27 -11.02
CA ASP A 45 3.69 -0.97 -11.05
C ASP A 45 4.24 -0.78 -9.64
N PRO A 46 5.21 -1.58 -9.17
CA PRO A 46 5.67 -1.55 -7.78
C PRO A 46 6.27 -0.19 -7.38
N LYS A 47 6.86 0.56 -8.32
CA LYS A 47 7.35 1.92 -8.07
C LYS A 47 6.20 2.87 -7.73
N ILE A 48 5.20 2.92 -8.62
CA ILE A 48 4.03 3.79 -8.46
C ILE A 48 3.23 3.40 -7.22
N VAL A 49 3.04 2.10 -6.98
CA VAL A 49 2.37 1.59 -5.77
C VAL A 49 3.08 2.03 -4.49
N THR A 50 4.41 1.96 -4.46
CA THR A 50 5.19 2.38 -3.30
C THR A 50 5.01 3.87 -3.05
N GLU A 51 5.18 4.73 -4.08
CA GLU A 51 4.98 6.18 -3.94
C GLU A 51 3.56 6.53 -3.47
N LEU A 52 2.54 5.89 -4.04
CA LEU A 52 1.14 6.10 -3.63
C LEU A 52 0.88 5.66 -2.19
N LEU A 53 1.43 4.51 -1.78
CA LEU A 53 1.33 4.04 -0.40
C LEU A 53 2.07 4.98 0.56
N GLU A 54 3.28 5.44 0.22
CA GLU A 54 4.00 6.42 1.05
C GLU A 54 3.18 7.69 1.18
N GLN A 55 2.63 8.23 0.10
CA GLN A 55 1.78 9.41 0.14
C GLN A 55 0.52 9.19 1.00
N LYS A 56 -0.16 8.06 0.85
CA LYS A 56 -1.40 7.74 1.59
C LYS A 56 -1.16 7.46 3.07
N LEU A 57 -0.05 6.80 3.39
CA LEU A 57 0.27 6.38 4.76
C LEU A 57 0.98 7.47 5.56
N ASN A 58 1.62 8.43 4.88
CA ASN A 58 2.39 9.52 5.49
C ASN A 58 1.67 10.88 5.42
N ALA A 59 0.47 10.93 4.81
CA ALA A 59 -0.49 12.04 4.92
C ALA A 59 -1.36 11.88 6.17
#